data_AF-A0A7Y6PHS1-F1
#
_entry.id   AF-A0A7Y6PHS1-F1
#
_cell.length_a   1.000
_cell.length_b   1.000
_cell.length_c   1.000
_cell.angle_alpha   90.00
_cell.angle_beta   90.00
_cell.angle_gamma   90.00
#
_symmetry.space_group_name_H-M   'P 1'
#
loop_
_entity.id
_entity.type
_entity.pdbx_description
1 polymer ?
#
loop_
_entity_poly.entity_id
_entity_poly.type
_entity_poly.pdbx_seq_one_letter_code
_entity_poly.pdbx_strand_id
1 'polypeptide(L)'
;MRRLLFIIIGLLSLAACKTDKTSVPQEFECFNQPHIYIKYKQPINGYTVKVMWLPYVAQDGTTGETGITTLLHFKNADNEFSINLEAKHVIDTLCYHYPNLKDGDMLYWDYAQKGSNEVLPNYAPFSFYDVDFDGEEELLITDYQSGSYSNNTYKVYKIHEYYAELMTGEPFDYLETSAKFDSINKRIITTSTGGQGSIYIYTYQLKEYETMYGDRPTTISKFELVKADIIDDKGHRVYLRKGDKLELED
;
A
#
# COMPACT_ATOMS: atom_id res chain seq x y z
N MET A 1 1.68 26.91 -84.78
CA MET A 1 0.77 27.38 -83.70
C MET A 1 -0.20 26.27 -83.34
N ARG A 2 0.03 25.56 -82.23
CA ARG A 2 -1.03 24.87 -81.47
C ARG A 2 -0.46 24.58 -80.08
N ARG A 3 -1.05 25.24 -79.07
CA ARG A 3 -0.54 25.36 -77.71
C ARG A 3 -0.67 24.02 -76.96
N LEU A 4 0.42 23.58 -76.32
CA LEU A 4 0.39 22.55 -75.28
C LEU A 4 -0.37 23.09 -74.07
N LEU A 5 -1.41 22.37 -73.63
CA LEU A 5 -2.07 22.58 -72.34
C LEU A 5 -1.42 21.64 -71.33
N PHE A 6 -0.63 22.20 -70.42
CA PHE A 6 -0.14 21.52 -69.22
C PHE A 6 -1.29 21.45 -68.20
N ILE A 7 -1.73 20.25 -67.88
CA ILE A 7 -2.64 20.02 -66.75
C ILE A 7 -1.76 19.95 -65.49
N ILE A 8 -1.83 21.01 -64.68
CA ILE A 8 -1.21 21.07 -63.35
C ILE A 8 -2.08 20.24 -62.42
N ILE A 9 -1.57 19.08 -62.01
CA ILE A 9 -2.14 18.31 -60.90
C ILE A 9 -1.74 19.05 -59.62
N GLY A 10 -2.67 19.81 -59.06
CA GLY A 10 -2.52 20.36 -57.72
C GLY A 10 -2.57 19.21 -56.72
N LEU A 11 -1.42 18.82 -56.16
CA LEU A 11 -1.38 18.09 -54.90
C LEU A 11 -1.97 19.01 -53.82
N LEU A 12 -3.25 18.82 -53.49
CA LEU A 12 -3.74 19.24 -52.18
C LEU A 12 -3.03 18.36 -51.15
N SER A 13 -1.97 18.90 -50.56
CA SER A 13 -1.43 18.41 -49.30
C SER A 13 -2.52 18.53 -48.25
N LEU A 14 -3.18 17.41 -47.92
CA LEU A 14 -3.88 17.22 -46.67
C LEU A 14 -2.85 17.34 -45.55
N ALA A 15 -2.63 18.57 -45.06
CA ALA A 15 -2.11 18.76 -43.73
C ALA A 15 -3.22 18.30 -42.77
N ALA A 16 -3.16 17.04 -42.35
CA ALA A 16 -3.93 16.57 -41.19
C ALA A 16 -3.39 17.32 -39.97
N CYS A 17 -4.01 18.48 -39.70
CA CYS A 17 -3.67 19.32 -38.59
C CYS A 17 -4.35 18.76 -37.35
N LYS A 18 -3.50 18.34 -36.39
CA LYS A 18 -3.78 18.08 -34.98
C LYS A 18 -4.84 17.02 -34.67
N THR A 19 -4.35 15.97 -34.01
CA THR A 19 -5.09 15.13 -33.07
C THR A 19 -6.04 15.99 -32.25
N ASP A 20 -7.34 15.88 -32.52
CA ASP A 20 -8.37 16.33 -31.61
C ASP A 20 -8.17 15.53 -30.33
N LYS A 21 -7.60 16.18 -29.30
CA LYS A 21 -7.80 15.73 -27.93
C LYS A 21 -9.30 15.82 -27.72
N THR A 22 -10.00 14.70 -27.83
CA THR A 22 -11.40 14.62 -27.46
C THR A 22 -11.46 15.04 -26.00
N SER A 23 -12.00 16.23 -25.73
CA SER A 23 -12.09 16.73 -24.37
C SER A 23 -13.00 15.78 -23.61
N VAL A 24 -12.43 15.06 -22.65
CA VAL A 24 -13.22 14.25 -21.71
C VAL A 24 -14.29 15.17 -21.12
N PRO A 25 -15.58 14.76 -21.08
CA PRO A 25 -16.63 15.62 -20.56
C PRO A 25 -16.27 16.10 -19.14
N GLN A 26 -16.72 17.30 -18.77
CA GLN A 26 -16.32 17.94 -17.51
C GLN A 26 -16.55 17.06 -16.27
N GLU A 27 -17.63 16.27 -16.27
CA GLU A 27 -17.97 15.32 -15.20
C GLU A 27 -17.00 14.12 -15.09
N PHE A 28 -16.15 13.91 -16.10
CA PHE A 28 -15.17 12.85 -16.21
C PHE A 28 -13.72 13.37 -16.19
N GLU A 29 -13.50 14.66 -15.90
CA GLU A 29 -12.15 15.24 -15.84
C GLU A 29 -11.20 14.52 -14.89
N CYS A 30 -11.72 13.82 -13.88
CA CYS A 30 -10.93 12.96 -12.99
C CYS A 30 -10.17 11.83 -13.73
N PHE A 31 -10.62 11.44 -14.93
CA PHE A 31 -9.95 10.46 -15.78
C PHE A 31 -8.86 11.06 -16.69
N ASN A 32 -8.67 12.38 -16.70
CA ASN A 32 -7.57 13.04 -17.41
C ASN A 32 -6.25 13.02 -16.63
N GLN A 33 -6.18 12.34 -15.48
CA GLN A 33 -4.92 12.17 -14.77
C GLN A 33 -3.96 11.29 -15.57
N PRO A 34 -2.66 11.61 -15.55
CA PRO A 34 -1.68 10.81 -16.28
C PRO A 34 -1.57 9.43 -15.65
N HIS A 35 -1.47 8.39 -16.48
CA HIS A 35 -1.18 7.03 -16.06
C HIS A 35 0.32 6.80 -16.19
N ILE A 36 0.99 6.64 -15.06
CA ILE A 36 2.43 6.43 -15.00
C ILE A 36 2.69 4.95 -14.75
N TYR A 37 3.57 4.36 -15.55
CA TYR A 37 3.97 2.97 -15.40
C TYR A 37 5.33 2.88 -14.75
N ILE A 38 5.46 2.13 -13.66
CA ILE A 38 6.75 1.88 -13.01
C ILE A 38 7.06 0.40 -13.11
N LYS A 39 8.31 0.07 -13.42
CA LYS A 39 8.85 -1.26 -13.27
C LYS A 39 10.06 -1.21 -12.36
N TYR A 40 10.03 -1.95 -11.25
CA TYR A 40 11.23 -2.11 -10.44
C TYR A 40 12.26 -2.96 -11.19
N LYS A 41 13.54 -2.53 -11.13
CA LYS A 41 14.63 -3.15 -11.90
C LYS A 41 14.97 -4.54 -11.37
N GLN A 42 14.93 -4.71 -10.05
CA GLN A 42 15.20 -5.96 -9.35
C GLN A 42 13.91 -6.68 -8.92
N PRO A 43 13.94 -8.01 -8.79
CA PRO A 43 12.91 -8.73 -8.06
C PRO A 43 12.86 -8.29 -6.59
N ILE A 44 11.66 -8.22 -6.02
CA ILE A 44 11.42 -7.88 -4.62
C ILE A 44 10.70 -9.08 -4.00
N ASN A 45 11.34 -9.72 -3.03
CA ASN A 45 10.90 -11.00 -2.48
C ASN A 45 10.56 -12.06 -3.55
N GLY A 46 11.42 -12.16 -4.58
CA GLY A 46 11.21 -13.07 -5.72
C GLY A 46 10.20 -12.60 -6.78
N TYR A 47 9.42 -11.54 -6.52
CA TYR A 47 8.45 -11.00 -7.48
C TYR A 47 9.06 -9.95 -8.41
N THR A 48 8.73 -10.04 -9.69
CA THR A 48 8.75 -8.87 -10.57
C THR A 48 7.57 -7.99 -10.22
N VAL A 49 7.84 -6.74 -9.83
CA VAL A 49 6.80 -5.78 -9.45
C VAL A 49 6.65 -4.70 -10.51
N LYS A 50 5.41 -4.50 -10.95
CA LYS A 50 5.00 -3.43 -11.86
C LYS A 50 3.92 -2.59 -11.20
N VAL A 51 3.92 -1.30 -11.47
CA VAL A 51 2.98 -0.35 -10.88
C VAL A 51 2.31 0.44 -11.98
N MET A 52 1.01 0.64 -11.86
CA MET A 52 0.30 1.71 -12.54
C MET A 52 -0.10 2.74 -11.48
N TRP A 53 0.37 3.97 -11.66
CA TRP A 53 0.18 5.07 -10.73
C TRP A 53 -0.58 6.21 -11.41
N LEU A 54 -1.61 6.72 -10.74
CA LEU A 54 -2.29 7.95 -11.11
C LEU A 54 -1.88 9.06 -10.12
N PRO A 55 -0.81 9.84 -10.40
CA PRO A 55 -0.35 10.88 -9.52
C PRO A 55 -1.36 12.01 -9.41
N TYR A 56 -1.36 12.67 -8.26
CA TYR A 56 -1.89 14.01 -8.17
C TYR A 56 -1.07 14.95 -9.06
N VAL A 57 -1.74 15.79 -9.85
CA VAL A 57 -1.09 16.81 -10.68
C VAL A 57 -1.60 18.17 -10.22
N ALA A 58 -0.68 19.03 -9.80
CA ALA A 58 -0.97 20.41 -9.41
C ALA A 58 -1.38 21.26 -10.62
N GLN A 59 -1.99 22.42 -10.37
CA GLN A 59 -2.46 23.34 -11.43
C GLN A 59 -1.33 23.82 -12.36
N ASP A 60 -0.10 23.89 -11.85
CA ASP A 60 1.09 24.28 -12.62
C ASP A 60 1.71 23.12 -13.43
N GLY A 61 1.10 21.92 -13.37
CA GLY A 61 1.58 20.72 -14.04
C GLY A 61 2.52 19.85 -13.20
N THR A 62 2.84 20.27 -11.97
CA THR A 62 3.76 19.52 -11.11
C THR A 62 3.13 18.21 -10.62
N THR A 63 3.87 17.11 -10.77
CA THR A 63 3.51 15.79 -10.25
C THR A 63 3.74 15.74 -8.74
N GLY A 64 2.71 15.42 -7.96
CA GLY A 64 2.77 15.23 -6.52
C GLY A 64 3.21 13.81 -6.13
N GLU A 65 3.58 13.64 -4.86
CA GLU A 65 4.10 12.37 -4.30
C GLU A 65 3.05 11.27 -4.18
N THR A 66 1.80 11.68 -3.99
CA THR A 66 0.67 10.78 -3.72
C THR A 66 -0.20 10.65 -4.97
N GLY A 67 -0.82 9.49 -5.12
CA GLY A 67 -1.79 9.21 -6.17
C GLY A 67 -3.21 9.06 -5.68
N ILE A 68 -4.15 9.16 -6.61
CA ILE A 68 -5.57 8.85 -6.37
C ILE A 68 -5.78 7.33 -6.30
N THR A 69 -5.09 6.58 -7.15
CA THR A 69 -5.13 5.12 -7.15
C THR A 69 -3.82 4.56 -7.66
N THR A 70 -3.46 3.39 -7.14
CA THR A 70 -2.25 2.67 -7.54
C THR A 70 -2.55 1.20 -7.66
N LEU A 71 -2.25 0.62 -8.81
CA LEU A 71 -2.28 -0.83 -8.99
C LEU A 71 -0.86 -1.36 -8.86
N LEU A 72 -0.61 -2.16 -7.83
CA LEU A 72 0.61 -2.94 -7.68
C LEU A 72 0.38 -4.33 -8.26
N HIS A 73 1.22 -4.76 -9.17
CA HIS A 73 1.15 -6.07 -9.81
C HIS A 73 2.42 -6.87 -9.50
N PHE A 74 2.23 -8.03 -8.87
CA PHE A 74 3.29 -8.93 -8.41
C PHE A 74 3.25 -10.20 -9.24
N LYS A 75 4.39 -10.61 -9.81
CA LYS A 75 4.50 -11.84 -10.60
C LYS A 75 5.83 -12.54 -10.38
N ASN A 76 5.79 -13.83 -10.04
CA ASN A 76 6.94 -14.73 -10.08
C ASN A 76 6.59 -15.96 -10.95
N ALA A 77 7.33 -17.07 -10.80
CA ALA A 77 7.08 -18.29 -11.58
C ALA A 77 5.81 -19.04 -11.14
N ASP A 78 5.47 -18.94 -9.85
CA ASP A 78 4.46 -19.78 -9.19
C ASP A 78 3.18 -19.02 -8.86
N ASN A 79 3.23 -17.69 -8.80
CA ASN A 79 2.14 -16.84 -8.36
C ASN A 79 2.08 -15.50 -9.11
N GLU A 80 0.87 -14.97 -9.26
CA GLU A 80 0.57 -13.69 -9.89
C GLU A 80 -0.68 -13.08 -9.26
N PHE A 81 -0.54 -11.90 -8.67
CA PHE A 81 -1.66 -11.19 -8.04
C PHE A 81 -1.50 -9.68 -8.17
N SER A 82 -2.55 -8.93 -7.87
CA SER A 82 -2.51 -7.47 -7.90
C SER A 82 -3.27 -6.87 -6.73
N ILE A 83 -2.75 -5.76 -6.21
CA ILE A 83 -3.39 -4.97 -5.16
C ILE A 83 -3.78 -3.62 -5.74
N ASN A 84 -5.06 -3.28 -5.61
CA ASN A 84 -5.54 -1.93 -5.90
C ASN A 84 -5.52 -1.11 -4.61
N LEU A 85 -4.75 -0.05 -4.61
CA LEU A 85 -4.62 0.89 -3.52
C LEU A 85 -5.48 2.13 -3.78
N GLU A 86 -6.23 2.51 -2.75
CA GLU A 86 -6.99 3.76 -2.71
C GLU A 86 -6.06 4.97 -2.46
N ALA A 87 -6.58 6.19 -2.48
CA ALA A 87 -5.77 7.41 -2.44
C ALA A 87 -4.90 7.54 -1.16
N LYS A 88 -3.72 8.16 -1.30
CA LYS A 88 -2.71 8.54 -0.26
C LYS A 88 -1.55 7.57 0.05
N HIS A 89 -1.38 6.48 -0.67
CA HIS A 89 -0.16 5.67 -0.51
C HIS A 89 1.07 6.34 -1.16
N VAL A 90 2.22 6.27 -0.49
CA VAL A 90 3.52 6.70 -1.07
C VAL A 90 4.05 5.55 -1.92
N ILE A 91 4.36 5.85 -3.18
CA ILE A 91 4.78 4.84 -4.15
C ILE A 91 6.30 4.79 -4.28
N ASP A 92 6.97 5.95 -4.13
CA ASP A 92 8.39 6.09 -3.85
C ASP A 92 8.71 7.59 -3.75
N THR A 93 9.63 7.99 -2.87
CA THR A 93 10.15 9.37 -2.85
C THR A 93 10.92 9.73 -4.12
N LEU A 94 11.31 8.76 -4.94
CA LEU A 94 11.98 9.01 -6.22
C LEU A 94 11.14 9.80 -7.23
N CYS A 95 9.82 9.90 -7.06
CA CYS A 95 8.95 10.69 -7.92
C CYS A 95 9.35 12.18 -8.03
N TYR A 96 9.98 12.77 -7.01
CA TYR A 96 10.43 14.17 -7.04
C TYR A 96 11.45 14.48 -8.14
N HIS A 97 12.14 13.46 -8.65
CA HIS A 97 13.08 13.63 -9.76
C HIS A 97 12.37 13.84 -11.10
N TYR A 98 11.05 13.67 -11.14
CA TYR A 98 10.22 13.74 -12.35
C TYR A 98 9.02 14.67 -12.12
N PRO A 99 9.24 15.99 -11.99
CA PRO A 99 8.17 16.92 -11.62
C PRO A 99 7.10 17.10 -12.72
N ASN A 100 7.33 16.67 -13.96
CA ASN A 100 6.44 16.93 -15.09
C ASN A 100 6.17 15.65 -15.89
N LEU A 101 5.68 14.61 -15.22
CA LEU A 101 5.33 13.35 -15.88
C LEU A 101 4.13 13.53 -16.82
N LYS A 102 4.14 12.77 -17.90
CA LYS A 102 3.07 12.72 -18.91
C LYS A 102 2.38 11.37 -18.87
N ASP A 103 1.13 11.37 -19.30
CA ASP A 103 0.36 10.14 -19.48
C ASP A 103 1.13 9.14 -20.36
N GLY A 104 1.26 7.91 -19.88
CA GLY A 104 2.00 6.84 -20.53
C GLY A 104 3.50 6.80 -20.26
N ASP A 105 4.06 7.72 -19.47
CA ASP A 105 5.47 7.66 -19.10
C ASP A 105 5.81 6.36 -18.36
N MET A 106 6.95 5.78 -18.71
CA MET A 106 7.45 4.54 -18.10
C MET A 106 8.75 4.78 -17.35
N LEU A 107 8.75 4.44 -16.06
CA LEU A 107 9.86 4.63 -15.15
C LEU A 107 10.45 3.28 -14.75
N TYR A 108 11.77 3.25 -14.59
CA TYR A 108 12.50 2.07 -14.12
C TYR A 108 13.22 2.43 -12.83
N TRP A 109 12.76 1.87 -11.71
CA TRP A 109 13.22 2.26 -10.38
C TRP A 109 14.02 1.19 -9.69
N ASP A 110 15.02 1.62 -8.93
CA ASP A 110 15.64 0.81 -7.91
C ASP A 110 14.73 0.88 -6.67
N TYR A 111 14.20 -0.27 -6.25
CA TYR A 111 13.35 -0.34 -5.07
C TYR A 111 14.13 0.02 -3.79
N ALA A 112 13.61 0.98 -3.04
CA ALA A 112 14.11 1.36 -1.73
C ALA A 112 13.75 0.26 -0.71
N GLN A 113 14.75 -0.54 -0.32
CA GLN A 113 14.57 -1.58 0.69
C GLN A 113 14.39 -0.98 2.08
N LYS A 114 13.60 -1.67 2.91
CA LYS A 114 13.52 -1.39 4.34
C LYS A 114 14.85 -1.65 5.04
N GLY A 115 15.10 -0.96 6.16
CA GLY A 115 16.28 -1.22 6.98
C GLY A 115 16.31 -2.67 7.48
N SER A 116 17.48 -3.27 7.66
CA SER A 116 17.61 -4.68 8.09
C SER A 116 16.96 -4.97 9.45
N ASN A 117 16.86 -3.95 10.31
CA ASN A 117 16.24 -4.05 11.64
C ASN A 117 14.78 -3.58 11.66
N GLU A 118 14.25 -3.11 10.53
CA GLU A 118 12.88 -2.64 10.43
C GLU A 118 11.96 -3.81 10.07
N VAL A 119 10.92 -4.03 10.86
CA VAL A 119 9.79 -4.88 10.45
C VAL A 119 8.86 -4.07 9.57
N LEU A 120 8.43 -2.92 10.09
CA LEU A 120 7.58 -1.96 9.41
C LEU A 120 8.46 -0.86 8.77
N PRO A 121 8.44 -0.70 7.44
CA PRO A 121 9.32 0.23 6.74
C PRO A 121 8.91 1.70 6.90
N ASN A 122 9.86 2.56 7.24
CA ASN A 122 9.60 4.00 7.31
C ASN A 122 9.39 4.65 5.94
N TYR A 123 10.08 4.15 4.90
CA TYR A 123 10.14 4.79 3.59
C TYR A 123 9.78 3.88 2.42
N ALA A 124 9.94 2.55 2.56
CA ALA A 124 9.60 1.64 1.49
C ALA A 124 8.08 1.66 1.25
N PRO A 125 7.60 1.74 -0.01
CA PRO A 125 6.18 1.84 -0.33
C PRO A 125 5.39 0.58 0.06
N PHE A 126 6.10 -0.55 0.07
CA PHE A 126 5.63 -1.82 0.57
C PHE A 126 6.83 -2.63 1.06
N SER A 127 6.60 -3.74 1.76
CA SER A 127 7.64 -4.71 2.16
C SER A 127 7.02 -6.08 2.42
N PHE A 128 7.86 -7.07 2.72
CA PHE A 128 7.44 -8.41 3.09
C PHE A 128 7.99 -8.77 4.46
N TYR A 129 7.16 -9.39 5.29
CA TYR A 129 7.53 -9.87 6.62
C TYR A 129 6.48 -10.85 7.16
N ASP A 130 6.92 -11.91 7.86
CA ASP A 130 6.08 -12.85 8.62
C ASP A 130 5.56 -12.17 9.89
N VAL A 131 4.42 -11.47 9.77
CA VAL A 131 3.81 -10.71 10.88
C VAL A 131 2.86 -11.56 11.72
N ASP A 132 2.35 -12.68 11.19
CA ASP A 132 1.45 -13.57 11.91
C ASP A 132 2.13 -14.80 12.55
N PHE A 133 3.43 -14.95 12.33
CA PHE A 133 4.32 -15.96 12.91
C PHE A 133 4.00 -17.40 12.47
N ASP A 134 3.51 -17.55 11.23
CA ASP A 134 3.25 -18.85 10.60
C ASP A 134 4.40 -19.34 9.71
N GLY A 135 5.41 -18.49 9.47
CA GLY A 135 6.62 -18.80 8.71
C GLY A 135 6.57 -18.36 7.24
N GLU A 136 5.45 -17.84 6.76
CA GLU A 136 5.30 -17.23 5.44
C GLU A 136 5.23 -15.70 5.57
N GLU A 137 5.77 -14.97 4.60
CA GLU A 137 5.76 -13.51 4.67
C GLU A 137 4.46 -12.91 4.11
N GLU A 138 3.86 -11.98 4.85
CA GLU A 138 2.77 -11.13 4.36
C GLU A 138 3.31 -9.98 3.51
N LEU A 139 2.45 -9.40 2.66
CA LEU A 139 2.70 -8.13 1.99
C LEU A 139 2.22 -6.98 2.86
N LEU A 140 3.12 -6.08 3.25
CA LEU A 140 2.81 -4.87 4.00
C LEU A 140 2.85 -3.68 3.05
N ILE A 141 1.75 -2.93 2.95
CA ILE A 141 1.68 -1.68 2.19
C ILE A 141 1.74 -0.51 3.16
N THR A 142 2.68 0.41 2.93
CA THR A 142 2.84 1.61 3.75
C THR A 142 1.78 2.65 3.38
N ASP A 143 1.12 3.18 4.40
CA ASP A 143 0.27 4.37 4.32
C ASP A 143 0.97 5.49 5.09
N TYR A 144 1.42 6.51 4.37
CA TYR A 144 2.40 7.45 4.90
C TYR A 144 1.72 8.54 5.74
N GLN A 145 2.24 8.77 6.94
CA GLN A 145 1.72 9.78 7.87
C GLN A 145 0.20 9.72 8.14
N SER A 146 -0.39 8.53 8.01
CA SER A 146 -1.82 8.28 8.28
C SER A 146 -2.10 7.90 9.74
N GLY A 147 -1.05 7.73 10.54
CA GLY A 147 -1.10 7.33 11.94
C GLY A 147 -0.96 8.50 12.93
N SER A 148 -0.87 8.15 14.21
CA SER A 148 -0.66 9.10 15.31
C SER A 148 0.62 9.91 15.12
N TYR A 149 0.57 11.24 15.30
CA TYR A 149 1.74 12.13 15.22
C TYR A 149 2.59 11.99 13.95
N SER A 150 1.95 11.70 12.80
CA SER A 150 2.62 11.47 11.51
C SER A 150 3.41 10.14 11.44
N ASN A 151 3.10 9.18 12.31
CA ASN A 151 3.50 7.79 12.07
C ASN A 151 2.88 7.27 10.76
N ASN A 152 3.54 6.32 10.12
CA ASN A 152 2.92 5.56 9.05
C ASN A 152 1.97 4.52 9.65
N THR A 153 0.90 4.20 8.92
CA THR A 153 0.15 2.96 9.14
C THR A 153 0.46 1.95 8.04
N TYR A 154 0.05 0.69 8.26
CA TYR A 154 0.32 -0.39 7.33
C TYR A 154 -0.93 -1.20 7.06
N LYS A 155 -1.23 -1.44 5.79
CA LYS A 155 -2.21 -2.44 5.36
C LYS A 155 -1.48 -3.76 5.15
N VAL A 156 -1.89 -4.80 5.87
CA VAL A 156 -1.27 -6.14 5.78
C VAL A 156 -2.12 -7.03 4.90
N TYR A 157 -1.50 -7.72 3.95
CA TYR A 157 -2.16 -8.66 3.05
C TYR A 157 -1.56 -10.05 3.21
N LYS A 158 -2.42 -11.04 3.49
CA LYS A 158 -2.05 -12.45 3.42
C LYS A 158 -2.01 -12.87 1.96
N ILE A 159 -0.88 -13.45 1.52
CA ILE A 159 -0.70 -13.86 0.14
C ILE A 159 -1.21 -15.29 -0.02
N HIS A 160 -2.09 -15.51 -1.00
CA HIS A 160 -2.61 -16.81 -1.39
C HIS A 160 -2.20 -17.13 -2.84
N GLU A 161 -2.56 -18.31 -3.32
CA GLU A 161 -2.42 -18.63 -4.74
C GLU A 161 -3.34 -17.71 -5.57
N TYR A 162 -2.75 -16.89 -6.43
CA TYR A 162 -3.38 -15.94 -7.36
C TYR A 162 -4.05 -14.69 -6.78
N TYR A 163 -4.08 -14.52 -5.45
CA TYR A 163 -4.64 -13.32 -4.84
C TYR A 163 -3.97 -13.00 -3.50
N ALA A 164 -4.23 -11.81 -2.98
CA ALA A 164 -3.77 -11.40 -1.67
C ALA A 164 -4.96 -10.74 -0.94
N GLU A 165 -5.14 -11.14 0.32
CA GLU A 165 -6.31 -10.82 1.14
C GLU A 165 -5.94 -9.80 2.21
N LEU A 166 -6.66 -8.68 2.28
CA LEU A 166 -6.46 -7.68 3.32
C LEU A 166 -6.83 -8.26 4.70
N MET A 167 -5.89 -8.25 5.63
CA MET A 167 -6.09 -8.67 7.01
C MET A 167 -6.78 -7.53 7.78
N THR A 168 -8.06 -7.72 8.09
CA THR A 168 -8.92 -6.69 8.71
C THR A 168 -9.23 -6.94 10.19
N GLY A 169 -8.65 -7.99 10.78
CA GLY A 169 -8.79 -8.28 12.21
C GLY A 169 -7.63 -7.72 13.03
N GLU A 170 -7.88 -7.40 14.29
CA GLU A 170 -6.83 -6.99 15.22
C GLU A 170 -5.72 -8.06 15.33
N PRO A 171 -4.43 -7.68 15.40
CA PRO A 171 -3.94 -6.30 15.45
C PRO A 171 -3.63 -5.67 14.08
N PHE A 172 -4.01 -6.32 12.97
CA PHE A 172 -3.61 -5.94 11.61
C PHE A 172 -4.49 -4.86 10.98
N ASP A 173 -5.68 -4.65 11.53
CA ASP A 173 -6.62 -3.61 11.13
C ASP A 173 -6.06 -2.19 11.32
N TYR A 174 -5.16 -2.01 12.29
CA TYR A 174 -4.45 -0.76 12.52
C TYR A 174 -3.06 -0.97 13.11
N LEU A 175 -2.06 -1.16 12.24
CA LEU A 175 -0.65 -1.14 12.62
C LEU A 175 -0.03 0.22 12.35
N GLU A 176 0.66 0.77 13.34
CA GLU A 176 1.52 1.94 13.20
C GLU A 176 3.01 1.54 13.24
N THR A 177 3.90 2.41 12.77
CA THR A 177 5.37 2.21 12.80
C THR A 177 5.91 1.87 14.20
N SER A 178 5.22 2.33 15.25
CA SER A 178 5.54 2.06 16.66
C SER A 178 5.34 0.59 17.08
N ALA A 179 4.63 -0.21 16.27
CA ALA A 179 4.32 -1.59 16.62
C ALA A 179 5.59 -2.44 16.71
N LYS A 180 5.62 -3.33 17.70
CA LYS A 180 6.74 -4.22 17.97
C LYS A 180 6.31 -5.66 17.81
N PHE A 181 7.17 -6.45 17.17
CA PHE A 181 6.95 -7.85 16.89
C PHE A 181 7.95 -8.67 17.69
N ASP A 182 7.43 -9.61 18.49
CA ASP A 182 8.20 -10.57 19.24
C ASP A 182 7.89 -11.95 18.67
N SER A 183 8.69 -12.36 17.68
CA SER A 183 8.52 -13.63 16.99
C SER A 183 8.81 -14.84 17.89
N ILE A 184 9.62 -14.67 18.95
CA ILE A 184 9.95 -15.74 19.89
C ILE A 184 8.73 -16.07 20.74
N ASN A 185 8.08 -15.04 21.31
CA ASN A 185 6.89 -15.22 22.14
C ASN A 185 5.59 -15.16 21.35
N LYS A 186 5.66 -14.96 20.02
CA LYS A 186 4.53 -14.76 19.11
C LYS A 186 3.57 -13.66 19.58
N ARG A 187 4.12 -12.48 19.86
CA ARG A 187 3.37 -11.30 20.34
C ARG A 187 3.54 -10.11 19.41
N ILE A 188 2.50 -9.30 19.34
CA ILE A 188 2.51 -7.99 18.70
C ILE A 188 2.12 -6.96 19.75
N ILE A 189 2.90 -5.90 19.88
CA ILE A 189 2.61 -4.79 20.77
C ILE A 189 2.35 -3.57 19.91
N THR A 190 1.13 -3.05 19.91
CA THR A 190 0.80 -1.81 19.22
C THR A 190 0.88 -0.64 20.20
N THR A 191 1.19 0.55 19.70
CA THR A 191 1.18 1.77 20.50
C THR A 191 0.59 2.89 19.67
N SER A 192 -0.56 3.41 20.09
CA SER A 192 -1.20 4.55 19.44
C SER A 192 -1.35 5.71 20.43
N THR A 193 -1.44 6.92 19.90
CA THR A 193 -1.63 8.12 20.71
C THR A 193 -2.90 8.83 20.29
N GLY A 194 -3.86 8.93 21.21
CA GLY A 194 -5.12 9.64 21.00
C GLY A 194 -5.02 11.15 21.17
N GLY A 195 -6.16 11.82 20.97
CA GLY A 195 -6.29 13.25 21.24
C GLY A 195 -5.93 13.60 22.68
N GLN A 196 -5.31 14.78 22.88
CA GLN A 196 -4.78 15.26 24.17
C GLN A 196 -3.59 14.47 24.74
N GLY A 197 -2.95 13.59 23.95
CA GLY A 197 -1.71 12.90 24.32
C GLY A 197 -1.92 11.62 25.11
N SER A 198 -3.14 11.08 25.15
CA SER A 198 -3.39 9.75 25.72
C SER A 198 -2.65 8.68 24.95
N ILE A 199 -1.98 7.74 25.62
CA ILE A 199 -1.23 6.65 25.02
C ILE A 199 -1.96 5.33 25.30
N TYR A 200 -2.15 4.53 24.25
CA TYR A 200 -2.75 3.20 24.32
C TYR A 200 -1.73 2.18 23.83
N ILE A 201 -1.32 1.26 24.72
CA ILE A 201 -0.38 0.19 24.40
C ILE A 201 -1.11 -1.14 24.55
N TYR A 202 -1.29 -1.85 23.45
CA TYR A 202 -2.01 -3.11 23.41
C TYR A 202 -1.06 -4.25 23.07
N THR A 203 -1.04 -5.28 23.92
CA THR A 203 -0.27 -6.51 23.68
C THR A 203 -1.22 -7.59 23.21
N TYR A 204 -0.98 -8.05 21.99
CA TYR A 204 -1.66 -9.18 21.38
C TYR A 204 -0.77 -10.41 21.43
N GLN A 205 -1.39 -11.56 21.71
CA GLN A 205 -0.73 -12.86 21.78
C GLN A 205 -1.36 -13.78 20.75
N LEU A 206 -0.54 -14.43 19.92
CA LEU A 206 -1.04 -15.50 19.06
C LEU A 206 -1.49 -16.68 19.92
N LYS A 207 -2.69 -17.17 19.63
CA LYS A 207 -3.32 -18.32 20.29
C LYS A 207 -3.85 -19.27 19.23
N GLU A 208 -3.84 -20.55 19.56
CA GLU A 208 -4.39 -21.61 18.73
C GLU A 208 -5.73 -22.06 19.29
N TYR A 209 -6.70 -22.26 18.41
CA TYR A 209 -8.03 -22.75 18.74
C TYR A 209 -8.36 -23.94 17.86
N GLU A 210 -8.97 -24.96 18.45
CA GLU A 210 -9.62 -26.00 17.67
C GLU A 210 -11.00 -25.54 17.24
N THR A 211 -11.29 -25.70 15.95
CA THR A 211 -12.62 -25.52 15.38
C THR A 211 -12.93 -26.70 14.45
N MET A 212 -14.14 -26.76 13.91
CA MET A 212 -14.53 -27.77 12.93
C MET A 212 -14.55 -27.18 11.54
N TYR A 213 -13.84 -27.78 10.60
CA TYR A 213 -14.01 -27.52 9.17
C TYR A 213 -14.64 -28.76 8.53
N GLY A 214 -15.93 -28.66 8.23
CA GLY A 214 -16.72 -29.82 7.80
C GLY A 214 -16.79 -30.88 8.90
N ASP A 215 -16.23 -32.06 8.64
CA ASP A 215 -16.26 -33.23 9.51
C ASP A 215 -14.96 -33.44 10.32
N ARG A 216 -14.01 -32.48 10.28
CA ARG A 216 -12.69 -32.63 10.91
C ARG A 216 -12.35 -31.47 11.84
N PRO A 217 -11.76 -31.76 13.02
CA PRO A 217 -11.10 -30.74 13.82
C PRO A 217 -9.96 -30.10 13.01
N THR A 218 -9.86 -28.79 13.08
CA THR A 218 -8.76 -28.01 12.52
C THR A 218 -8.30 -26.98 13.53
N THR A 219 -7.00 -26.72 13.57
CA THR A 219 -6.44 -25.63 14.36
C THR A 219 -6.49 -24.35 13.54
N ILE A 220 -6.96 -23.27 14.16
CA ILE A 220 -6.85 -21.91 13.62
C ILE A 220 -6.04 -21.06 14.59
N SER A 221 -5.21 -20.19 14.03
CA SER A 221 -4.43 -19.22 14.80
C SER A 221 -5.15 -17.88 14.82
N LYS A 222 -5.23 -17.26 16.00
CA LYS A 222 -5.83 -15.94 16.17
C LYS A 222 -5.07 -15.15 17.22
N PHE A 223 -4.89 -13.85 16.97
CA PHE A 223 -4.39 -12.93 17.98
C PHE A 223 -5.48 -12.56 18.98
N GLU A 224 -5.13 -12.63 20.27
CA GLU A 224 -5.95 -12.10 21.35
C GLU A 224 -5.26 -10.94 22.04
N LEU A 225 -6.03 -9.88 22.33
CA LEU A 225 -5.61 -8.82 23.23
C LEU A 225 -5.49 -9.37 24.65
N VAL A 226 -4.25 -9.50 25.14
CA VAL A 226 -3.95 -10.07 26.48
C VAL A 226 -3.62 -9.00 27.53
N LYS A 227 -3.17 -7.82 27.10
CA LYS A 227 -2.85 -6.70 27.98
C LYS A 227 -3.13 -5.36 27.30
N ALA A 228 -3.68 -4.42 28.04
CA ALA A 228 -3.83 -3.04 27.60
C ALA A 228 -3.30 -2.08 28.68
N ASP A 229 -2.26 -1.31 28.37
CA ASP A 229 -1.80 -0.19 29.19
C ASP A 229 -2.36 1.12 28.62
N ILE A 230 -3.12 1.85 29.42
CA ILE A 230 -3.74 3.12 29.05
C ILE A 230 -3.16 4.22 29.93
N ILE A 231 -2.62 5.27 29.31
CA ILE A 231 -2.05 6.43 29.99
C ILE A 231 -2.80 7.66 29.50
N ASP A 232 -3.60 8.27 30.36
CA ASP A 232 -4.40 9.47 30.03
C ASP A 232 -4.58 10.39 31.24
N ASP A 233 -5.54 11.33 31.16
CA ASP A 233 -5.90 12.29 32.21
C ASP A 233 -6.37 11.63 33.51
N LYS A 234 -6.86 10.39 33.44
CA LYS A 234 -7.28 9.58 34.59
C LYS A 234 -6.12 8.73 35.15
N GLY A 235 -4.90 8.93 34.68
CA GLY A 235 -3.69 8.24 35.14
C GLY A 235 -3.33 6.99 34.31
N HIS A 236 -2.36 6.23 34.80
CA HIS A 236 -1.95 4.96 34.19
C HIS A 236 -2.82 3.82 34.71
N ARG A 237 -3.46 3.09 33.81
CA ARG A 237 -4.29 1.90 34.09
C ARG A 237 -3.83 0.73 33.25
N VAL A 238 -3.66 -0.42 33.88
CA VAL A 238 -3.27 -1.65 33.21
C VAL A 238 -4.42 -2.63 33.28
N TYR A 239 -4.82 -3.18 32.13
CA TYR A 239 -5.83 -4.22 32.05
C TYR A 239 -5.18 -5.51 31.57
N LEU A 240 -5.48 -6.61 32.25
CA LEU A 240 -5.04 -7.96 31.89
C LEU A 240 -6.23 -8.83 31.51
N ARG A 241 -6.05 -9.68 30.50
CA ARG A 241 -7.07 -10.65 30.12
C ARG A 241 -7.17 -11.76 31.17
N LYS A 242 -8.38 -11.95 31.73
CA LYS A 242 -8.76 -13.08 32.56
C LYS A 242 -10.00 -13.76 31.97
N GLY A 243 -9.79 -14.91 31.33
CA GLY A 243 -10.83 -15.57 30.55
C GLY A 243 -11.33 -14.67 29.41
N ASP A 244 -12.64 -14.41 29.39
CA ASP A 244 -13.28 -13.64 28.31
C ASP A 244 -13.30 -12.11 28.53
N LYS A 245 -12.68 -11.62 29.60
CA LYS A 245 -12.74 -10.20 29.98
C LYS A 245 -11.35 -9.61 30.20
N LEU A 246 -11.25 -8.31 29.96
CA LEU A 246 -10.14 -7.48 30.43
C LEU A 246 -10.52 -6.92 31.81
N GLU A 247 -9.66 -7.14 32.79
CA GLU A 247 -9.84 -6.68 34.16
C GLU A 247 -8.71 -5.72 34.54
N LEU A 248 -9.01 -4.69 35.32
CA LEU A 248 -8.00 -3.78 35.85
C LEU A 248 -7.05 -4.57 36.77
N GLU A 249 -5.75 -4.35 36.61
CA GLU A 249 -4.71 -4.86 37.51
C GLU A 249 -4.65 -3.93 38.73
N ASP A 250 -4.95 -4.50 39.91
CA ASP A 250 -4.93 -3.81 41.21
C ASP A 250 -3.51 -3.59 41.74
#